data_AF-A0A0M9EK90-F1
#
_entry.id   AF-A0A0M9EK90-F1
#
_cell.length_a   1.000
_cell.length_b   1.000
_cell.length_c   1.000
_cell.angle_alpha   90.00
_cell.angle_beta   90.00
_cell.angle_gamma   90.00
#
_symmetry.space_group_name_H-M   'P 1'
#
loop_
_entity.id
_entity.type
_entity.pdbx_description
1 polymer ?
#
loop_
_entity_poly.entity_id
_entity_poly.type
_entity_poly.pdbx_seq_one_letter_code
_entity_poly.pdbx_strand_id
1 'polypeptide(L)'
;MADRGVVLHLPESWLAPNSMDMLPFYRKLQAGFDEIGVPWRAEAIDRENALARVERDDWFHIFNHSRIQHERVLNAGVAYVYPYWNMDPLGIRAFSSIADTKFVSGKVDEDKARKFFGRLRRRWMDKRSSRYPQPEESVTIPDDSVAVFFQSEDDRNVEETFYMDRWTMLETVLKSWDGSVVVKPHPKDRDPMLGERLEAMQKVYSDLHVVTGNIHDILAQCQRVVTINSAVGIEAYMHRKPVILCGQADFHHLADVARTPEKLQVLLEQEPRGRVYAKYLYWYFGLQCLDASRRDKVIARQVVRRMAAQGYDIKASAKKLAAE
;
A
#
# COMPACT_ATOMS: atom_id res chain seq x y z
N MET A 1 -19.04 -35.54 0.91
CA MET A 1 -17.89 -34.67 0.61
C MET A 1 -18.03 -33.46 1.50
N ALA A 2 -16.99 -33.08 2.25
CA ALA A 2 -17.06 -31.91 3.12
C ALA A 2 -17.47 -30.68 2.30
N ASP A 3 -18.45 -29.93 2.81
CA ASP A 3 -18.87 -28.65 2.25
C ASP A 3 -17.68 -27.69 2.33
N ARG A 4 -17.09 -27.34 1.19
CA ARG A 4 -15.92 -26.45 1.09
C ARG A 4 -16.35 -25.13 0.48
N GLY A 5 -16.04 -24.05 1.16
CA GLY A 5 -16.38 -22.70 0.70
C GLY A 5 -15.39 -21.65 1.16
N VAL A 6 -15.79 -20.39 1.01
CA VAL A 6 -15.04 -19.21 1.45
C VAL A 6 -15.85 -18.42 2.48
N VAL A 7 -15.24 -18.08 3.61
CA VAL A 7 -15.81 -17.16 4.61
C VAL A 7 -15.12 -15.81 4.49
N LEU A 8 -15.90 -14.76 4.20
CA LEU A 8 -15.43 -13.37 4.16
C LEU A 8 -15.67 -12.71 5.53
N HIS A 9 -14.59 -12.36 6.23
CA HIS A 9 -14.65 -11.66 7.52
C HIS A 9 -14.55 -10.16 7.29
N LEU A 10 -15.68 -9.47 7.42
CA LEU A 10 -15.86 -8.06 7.07
C LEU A 10 -16.26 -7.24 8.31
N PRO A 11 -16.04 -5.91 8.31
CA PRO A 11 -16.61 -5.03 9.33
C PRO A 11 -18.12 -5.24 9.47
N GLU A 12 -18.63 -5.29 10.70
CA GLU A 12 -20.05 -5.56 10.97
C GLU A 12 -20.98 -4.57 10.25
N SER A 13 -20.62 -3.29 10.22
CA SER A 13 -21.38 -2.25 9.51
C SER A 13 -21.53 -2.51 8.00
N TRP A 14 -20.66 -3.32 7.40
CA TRP A 14 -20.72 -3.67 5.97
C TRP A 14 -21.71 -4.79 5.69
N LEU A 15 -22.11 -5.56 6.71
CA LEU A 15 -22.98 -6.74 6.57
C LEU A 15 -24.46 -6.40 6.72
N ALA A 16 -24.79 -5.20 7.19
CA ALA A 16 -26.16 -4.73 7.30
C ALA A 16 -26.86 -4.76 5.92
N PRO A 17 -28.15 -5.13 5.86
CA PRO A 17 -28.93 -5.06 4.63
C PRO A 17 -28.83 -3.65 4.00
N ASN A 18 -28.52 -3.58 2.71
CA ASN A 18 -28.34 -2.33 1.95
C ASN A 18 -27.15 -1.44 2.39
N SER A 19 -26.15 -1.98 3.10
CA SER A 19 -24.95 -1.22 3.46
C SER A 19 -24.22 -0.67 2.23
N MET A 20 -24.08 0.65 2.17
CA MET A 20 -23.29 1.34 1.15
C MET A 20 -21.80 1.40 1.49
N ASP A 21 -21.42 0.99 2.70
CA ASP A 21 -20.05 1.10 3.23
C ASP A 21 -19.12 0.00 2.70
N MET A 22 -19.67 -1.13 2.27
CA MET A 22 -18.87 -2.23 1.74
C MET A 22 -18.10 -1.79 0.50
N LEU A 23 -16.77 -1.89 0.57
CA LEU A 23 -15.91 -1.52 -0.53
C LEU A 23 -16.23 -2.34 -1.80
N PRO A 24 -16.24 -1.72 -3.00
CA PRO A 24 -16.64 -2.39 -4.25
C PRO A 24 -15.88 -3.70 -4.55
N PHE A 25 -14.65 -3.83 -4.05
CA PHE A 25 -13.85 -5.04 -4.17
C PHE A 25 -14.56 -6.29 -3.63
N TYR A 26 -15.17 -6.22 -2.43
CA TYR A 26 -15.81 -7.38 -1.83
C TYR A 26 -17.09 -7.77 -2.57
N ARG A 27 -17.88 -6.80 -3.04
CA ARG A 27 -19.05 -7.09 -3.89
C ARG A 27 -18.65 -7.79 -5.19
N LYS A 28 -17.57 -7.32 -5.84
CA LYS A 28 -17.03 -7.98 -7.04
C LYS A 28 -16.49 -9.38 -6.73
N LEU A 29 -15.89 -9.59 -5.56
CA LEU A 29 -15.39 -10.89 -5.15
C LEU A 29 -16.54 -11.88 -4.91
N GLN A 30 -17.60 -11.46 -4.23
CA GLN A 30 -18.84 -12.21 -4.02
C GLN A 30 -19.48 -12.61 -5.36
N ALA A 31 -19.77 -11.63 -6.22
CA ALA A 31 -20.31 -11.89 -7.55
C ALA A 31 -19.41 -12.79 -8.40
N GLY A 32 -18.08 -12.65 -8.24
CA GLY A 32 -17.10 -13.50 -8.91
C GLY A 32 -17.13 -14.94 -8.42
N PHE A 33 -17.32 -15.18 -7.12
CA PHE A 33 -17.51 -16.51 -6.56
C PHE A 33 -18.82 -17.14 -7.02
N ASP A 34 -19.92 -16.37 -7.04
CA ASP A 34 -21.21 -16.82 -7.60
C ASP A 34 -21.06 -17.25 -9.07
N GLU A 35 -20.39 -16.43 -9.90
CA GLU A 35 -20.19 -16.70 -11.33
C GLU A 35 -19.39 -17.99 -11.58
N ILE A 36 -18.45 -18.33 -10.70
CA ILE A 36 -17.60 -19.54 -10.84
C ILE A 36 -18.07 -20.73 -10.01
N GLY A 37 -19.20 -20.60 -9.29
CA GLY A 37 -19.80 -21.66 -8.48
C GLY A 37 -18.99 -22.03 -7.23
N VAL A 38 -18.35 -21.04 -6.60
CA VAL A 38 -17.66 -21.20 -5.31
C VAL A 38 -18.62 -20.82 -4.18
N PRO A 39 -19.00 -21.73 -3.28
CA PRO A 39 -19.80 -21.39 -2.12
C PRO A 39 -19.08 -20.36 -1.25
N TRP A 40 -19.79 -19.32 -0.83
CA TRP A 40 -19.25 -18.32 0.07
C TRP A 40 -20.30 -17.83 1.06
N ARG A 41 -19.83 -17.30 2.19
CA ARG A 41 -20.64 -16.54 3.14
C ARG A 41 -19.82 -15.39 3.71
N ALA A 42 -20.48 -14.39 4.27
CA ALA A 42 -19.82 -13.28 4.96
C ALA A 42 -20.27 -13.24 6.42
N GLU A 43 -19.35 -12.90 7.31
CA GLU A 43 -19.60 -12.76 8.74
C GLU A 43 -18.77 -11.62 9.34
N ALA A 44 -19.20 -11.14 10.51
CA ALA A 44 -18.55 -10.02 11.18
C ALA A 44 -17.16 -10.44 11.62
N ILE A 45 -16.18 -9.56 11.38
CA ILE A 45 -14.79 -9.82 11.75
C ILE A 45 -14.61 -9.77 13.27
N ASP A 46 -14.19 -10.88 13.84
CA ASP A 46 -13.67 -10.98 15.21
C ASP A 46 -12.18 -11.28 15.13
N ARG A 47 -11.35 -10.25 15.40
CA ARG A 47 -9.89 -10.39 15.30
C ARG A 47 -9.29 -11.14 16.49
N GLU A 48 -9.89 -11.00 17.66
CA GLU A 48 -9.39 -11.59 18.90
C GLU A 48 -9.55 -13.10 18.88
N ASN A 49 -10.68 -13.59 18.32
CA ASN A 49 -10.97 -15.01 18.23
C ASN A 49 -10.78 -15.59 16.81
N ALA A 50 -10.03 -14.90 15.94
CA ALA A 50 -9.93 -15.25 14.54
C ALA A 50 -9.47 -16.70 14.29
N LEU A 51 -8.40 -17.15 14.95
CA LEU A 51 -7.88 -18.52 14.79
C LEU A 51 -8.88 -19.55 15.32
N ALA A 52 -9.41 -19.32 16.52
CA ALA A 52 -10.44 -20.19 17.09
C ALA A 52 -11.68 -20.28 16.19
N ARG A 53 -12.00 -19.23 15.43
CA ARG A 53 -13.08 -19.25 14.44
C ARG A 53 -12.70 -20.07 13.20
N VAL A 54 -11.48 -19.98 12.71
CA VAL A 54 -10.98 -20.78 11.55
C VAL A 54 -10.98 -22.28 11.85
N GLU A 55 -10.74 -22.68 13.11
CA GLU A 55 -10.74 -24.09 13.52
C GLU A 55 -12.14 -24.72 13.62
N ARG A 56 -13.22 -23.92 13.55
CA ARG A 56 -14.61 -24.43 13.72
C ARG A 56 -15.18 -25.09 12.48
N ASP A 57 -14.57 -24.91 11.32
CA ASP A 57 -15.02 -25.51 10.07
C ASP A 57 -13.83 -25.83 9.16
N ASP A 58 -14.11 -26.34 7.96
CA ASP A 58 -13.10 -26.65 6.94
C ASP A 58 -13.10 -25.65 5.77
N TRP A 59 -13.64 -24.45 5.97
CA TRP A 59 -13.71 -23.44 4.91
C TRP A 59 -12.42 -22.63 4.83
N PHE A 60 -12.26 -21.90 3.74
CA PHE A 60 -11.16 -20.97 3.58
C PHE A 60 -11.60 -19.57 4.03
N HIS A 61 -10.76 -18.87 4.78
CA HIS A 61 -11.12 -17.61 5.41
C HIS A 61 -10.37 -16.44 4.76
N ILE A 62 -11.09 -15.37 4.45
CA ILE A 62 -10.50 -14.12 3.97
C ILE A 62 -10.85 -13.01 4.94
N PHE A 63 -9.84 -12.44 5.59
CA PHE A 63 -10.02 -11.39 6.58
C PHE A 63 -9.73 -10.02 5.99
N ASN A 64 -10.66 -9.08 6.17
CA ASN A 64 -10.45 -7.68 5.83
C ASN A 64 -9.45 -7.03 6.79
N HIS A 65 -8.45 -6.34 6.23
CA HIS A 65 -7.51 -5.48 6.93
C HIS A 65 -6.80 -6.14 8.12
N SER A 66 -6.32 -7.37 7.96
CA SER A 66 -5.78 -8.23 9.02
C SER A 66 -4.32 -8.63 8.79
N ARG A 67 -3.77 -9.40 9.75
CA ARG A 67 -2.48 -10.08 9.73
C ARG A 67 -2.58 -11.49 10.34
N ILE A 68 -3.72 -12.13 10.13
CA ILE A 68 -4.01 -13.46 10.69
C ILE A 68 -3.27 -14.48 9.82
N GLN A 69 -2.50 -15.35 10.44
CA GLN A 69 -1.70 -16.35 9.74
C GLN A 69 -2.24 -17.74 10.07
N HIS A 70 -2.66 -18.45 9.03
CA HIS A 70 -3.17 -19.83 9.09
C HIS A 70 -3.17 -20.41 7.67
N GLU A 71 -3.01 -21.73 7.50
CA GLU A 71 -2.96 -22.39 6.19
C GLU A 71 -4.23 -22.17 5.33
N ARG A 72 -5.36 -21.92 5.99
CA ARG A 72 -6.66 -21.61 5.38
C ARG A 72 -7.04 -20.13 5.42
N VAL A 73 -6.07 -19.22 5.53
CA VAL A 73 -6.34 -17.77 5.63
C VAL A 73 -5.65 -16.98 4.52
N LEU A 74 -6.35 -15.94 4.03
CA LEU A 74 -5.75 -14.81 3.32
C LEU A 74 -6.19 -13.49 3.96
N ASN A 75 -5.29 -12.52 3.95
CA ASN A 75 -5.52 -11.17 4.44
C ASN A 75 -5.71 -10.22 3.26
N ALA A 76 -6.83 -9.51 3.23
CA ALA A 76 -7.19 -8.61 2.14
C ALA A 76 -7.13 -7.15 2.56
N GLY A 77 -6.57 -6.30 1.71
CA GLY A 77 -6.52 -4.85 1.98
C GLY A 77 -6.03 -4.07 0.78
N VAL A 78 -6.36 -2.78 0.71
CA VAL A 78 -5.89 -1.90 -0.37
C VAL A 78 -4.35 -1.83 -0.33
N ALA A 79 -3.72 -2.21 -1.44
CA ALA A 79 -2.27 -2.11 -1.63
C ALA A 79 -1.91 -0.69 -2.06
N TYR A 80 -1.89 0.24 -1.11
CA TYR A 80 -1.53 1.66 -1.25
C TYR A 80 -2.43 2.51 -2.16
N VAL A 81 -2.64 2.11 -3.41
CA VAL A 81 -3.39 2.85 -4.44
C VAL A 81 -4.46 1.96 -5.10
N TYR A 82 -5.62 2.54 -5.37
CA TYR A 82 -6.68 1.83 -6.10
C TYR A 82 -6.30 1.57 -7.57
N PRO A 83 -6.80 0.47 -8.15
CA PRO A 83 -7.71 -0.53 -7.59
C PRO A 83 -6.97 -1.76 -7.06
N TYR A 84 -5.74 -1.64 -6.56
CA TYR A 84 -4.92 -2.80 -6.23
C TYR A 84 -5.09 -3.26 -4.78
N TRP A 85 -5.06 -4.57 -4.58
CA TRP A 85 -5.30 -5.20 -3.27
C TRP A 85 -4.23 -6.23 -2.94
N ASN A 86 -3.74 -6.19 -1.70
CA ASN A 86 -3.11 -7.36 -1.08
C ASN A 86 -4.20 -8.44 -0.89
N MET A 87 -3.79 -9.69 -1.08
CA MET A 87 -4.58 -10.90 -0.82
C MET A 87 -3.58 -11.98 -0.43
N ASP A 88 -3.11 -11.93 0.81
CA ASP A 88 -1.80 -12.45 1.17
C ASP A 88 -1.84 -13.25 2.48
N PRO A 89 -1.07 -14.35 2.59
CA PRO A 89 -1.16 -15.26 3.72
C PRO A 89 -0.58 -14.72 5.03
N LEU A 90 0.35 -13.75 4.95
CA LEU A 90 1.01 -13.21 6.14
C LEU A 90 0.34 -11.94 6.66
N GLY A 91 -0.16 -11.10 5.76
CA GLY A 91 -0.76 -9.82 6.12
C GLY A 91 -0.87 -8.86 4.96
N ILE A 92 -1.00 -7.57 5.26
CA ILE A 92 -1.13 -6.53 4.24
C ILE A 92 -0.04 -5.48 4.39
N ARG A 93 0.29 -4.77 3.31
CA ARG A 93 1.30 -3.70 3.28
C ARG A 93 2.62 -4.18 3.91
N ALA A 94 3.20 -3.47 4.87
CA ALA A 94 4.45 -3.84 5.54
C ALA A 94 4.53 -5.30 6.05
N PHE A 95 3.39 -5.96 6.27
CA PHE A 95 3.28 -7.34 6.78
C PHE A 95 2.94 -8.38 5.71
N SER A 96 2.85 -7.97 4.44
CA SER A 96 2.63 -8.87 3.33
C SER A 96 3.90 -9.66 3.02
N SER A 97 3.72 -10.92 2.61
CA SER A 97 4.81 -11.77 2.07
C SER A 97 5.53 -11.17 0.86
N ILE A 98 4.97 -10.12 0.24
CA ILE A 98 5.62 -9.38 -0.83
C ILE A 98 6.94 -8.77 -0.37
N ALA A 99 7.06 -8.35 0.90
CA ALA A 99 8.29 -7.79 1.46
C ALA A 99 9.50 -8.73 1.33
N ASP A 100 9.25 -10.04 1.42
CA ASP A 100 10.27 -11.10 1.32
C ASP A 100 10.35 -11.71 -0.09
N THR A 101 9.45 -11.32 -0.99
CA THR A 101 9.43 -11.83 -2.36
C THR A 101 10.52 -11.16 -3.19
N LYS A 102 11.54 -11.92 -3.58
CA LYS A 102 12.67 -11.40 -4.35
C LYS A 102 12.24 -10.75 -5.67
N PHE A 103 12.41 -9.43 -5.77
CA PHE A 103 12.29 -8.70 -7.04
C PHE A 103 13.52 -8.96 -7.94
N VAL A 104 13.31 -9.61 -9.09
CA VAL A 104 14.34 -9.82 -10.11
C VAL A 104 13.92 -9.11 -11.40
N SER A 105 14.42 -7.89 -11.61
CA SER A 105 14.02 -7.03 -12.72
C SER A 105 14.19 -7.69 -14.10
N GLY A 106 15.22 -8.52 -14.30
CA GLY A 106 15.46 -9.25 -15.54
C GLY A 106 14.40 -10.30 -15.89
N LYS A 107 13.55 -10.71 -14.93
CA LYS A 107 12.41 -11.62 -15.16
C LYS A 107 11.11 -10.90 -15.49
N VAL A 108 11.12 -9.57 -15.46
CA VAL A 108 9.91 -8.76 -15.71
C VAL A 108 9.89 -8.29 -17.16
N ASP A 109 8.83 -8.68 -17.86
CA ASP A 109 8.54 -8.27 -19.24
C ASP A 109 8.49 -6.74 -19.34
N GLU A 110 9.39 -6.19 -20.15
CA GLU A 110 9.61 -4.76 -20.27
C GLU A 110 8.47 -4.03 -20.97
N ASP A 111 7.87 -4.63 -21.99
CA ASP A 111 6.78 -4.01 -22.73
C ASP A 111 5.49 -4.00 -21.91
N LYS A 112 5.19 -5.08 -21.19
CA LYS A 112 4.09 -5.11 -20.23
C LYS A 112 4.31 -4.09 -19.13
N ALA A 113 5.53 -3.99 -18.59
CA ALA A 113 5.89 -3.02 -17.59
C ALA A 113 5.71 -1.57 -18.06
N ARG A 114 6.21 -1.23 -19.26
CA ARG A 114 6.07 0.12 -19.85
C ARG A 114 4.60 0.48 -20.05
N LYS A 115 3.80 -0.43 -20.62
CA LYS A 115 2.36 -0.24 -20.83
C LYS A 115 1.61 -0.08 -19.50
N PHE A 116 1.95 -0.90 -18.50
CA PHE A 116 1.36 -0.81 -17.17
C PHE A 116 1.69 0.53 -16.50
N PHE A 117 2.96 0.92 -16.49
CA PHE A 117 3.44 2.16 -15.90
C PHE A 117 2.76 3.39 -16.53
N GLY A 118 2.64 3.43 -17.86
CA GLY A 118 1.95 4.51 -18.56
C GLY A 118 0.45 4.58 -18.27
N ARG A 119 -0.22 3.45 -18.00
CA ARG A 119 -1.63 3.45 -17.52
C ARG A 119 -1.74 3.93 -16.08
N LEU A 120 -0.81 3.52 -15.22
CA LEU A 120 -0.80 3.89 -13.81
C LEU A 120 -0.58 5.40 -13.64
N ARG A 121 0.41 5.97 -14.34
CA ARG A 121 0.67 7.42 -14.36
C ARG A 121 -0.54 8.22 -14.85
N ARG A 122 -1.15 7.82 -15.98
CA ARG A 122 -2.38 8.47 -16.48
C ARG A 122 -3.54 8.45 -15.51
N ARG A 123 -3.64 7.41 -14.68
CA ARG A 123 -4.72 7.27 -13.70
C ARG A 123 -4.50 8.18 -12.49
N TRP A 124 -3.27 8.23 -11.98
CA TRP A 124 -2.94 8.89 -10.72
C TRP A 124 -2.30 10.26 -10.93
N MET A 125 -1.14 10.26 -11.57
CA MET A 125 -0.30 11.43 -11.81
C MET A 125 -0.97 12.47 -12.72
N ASP A 126 -1.39 12.11 -13.93
CA ASP A 126 -1.94 13.08 -14.89
C ASP A 126 -3.27 13.68 -14.42
N LYS A 127 -4.00 12.94 -13.58
CA LYS A 127 -5.24 13.39 -12.94
C LYS A 127 -5.03 14.08 -11.59
N ARG A 128 -3.77 14.22 -11.15
CA ARG A 128 -3.39 14.79 -9.84
C ARG A 128 -4.18 14.17 -8.67
N SER A 129 -4.46 12.87 -8.77
CA SER A 129 -5.30 12.15 -7.82
C SER A 129 -4.47 11.24 -6.93
N SER A 130 -4.74 11.29 -5.63
CA SER A 130 -4.07 10.49 -4.61
C SER A 130 -5.11 9.69 -3.80
N ARG A 131 -4.66 8.94 -2.79
CA ARG A 131 -5.52 8.05 -2.00
C ARG A 131 -6.59 8.84 -1.24
N TYR A 132 -6.23 10.04 -0.81
CA TYR A 132 -7.13 10.99 -0.17
C TYR A 132 -7.36 12.20 -1.08
N PRO A 133 -8.51 12.89 -0.96
CA PRO A 133 -8.77 14.12 -1.69
C PRO A 133 -7.60 15.09 -1.57
N GLN A 134 -7.22 15.70 -2.69
CA GLN A 134 -6.13 16.65 -2.77
C GLN A 134 -6.68 18.03 -3.16
N PRO A 135 -6.03 19.12 -2.74
CA PRO A 135 -6.33 20.45 -3.27
C PRO A 135 -6.21 20.49 -4.80
N GLU A 136 -7.12 21.24 -5.43
CA GLU A 136 -7.10 21.47 -6.88
C GLU A 136 -6.01 22.47 -7.27
N GLU A 137 -5.81 23.48 -6.42
CA GLU A 137 -4.79 24.52 -6.61
C GLU A 137 -3.40 23.92 -6.77
N SER A 138 -2.68 24.41 -7.78
CA SER A 138 -1.30 24.01 -8.03
C SER A 138 -0.38 24.72 -7.07
N VAL A 139 0.59 23.98 -6.54
CA VAL A 139 1.68 24.55 -5.76
C VAL A 139 3.00 24.45 -6.51
N THR A 140 3.90 25.38 -6.24
CA THR A 140 5.31 25.30 -6.63
C THR A 140 6.14 25.26 -5.36
N ILE A 141 7.18 24.45 -5.37
CA ILE A 141 8.14 24.30 -4.30
C ILE A 141 9.55 24.53 -4.84
N PRO A 142 10.55 24.76 -3.98
CA PRO A 142 11.93 24.91 -4.42
C PRO A 142 12.44 23.65 -5.15
N ASP A 143 13.18 23.83 -6.25
CA ASP A 143 13.72 22.73 -7.07
C ASP A 143 14.83 21.93 -6.37
N ASP A 144 15.47 22.52 -5.37
CA ASP A 144 16.50 21.90 -4.54
C ASP A 144 15.92 21.06 -3.39
N SER A 145 14.60 20.92 -3.33
CA SER A 145 13.94 20.42 -2.13
C SER A 145 14.01 18.90 -1.93
N VAL A 146 14.17 18.51 -0.66
CA VAL A 146 13.75 17.19 -0.16
C VAL A 146 12.30 17.28 0.32
N ALA A 147 11.44 16.37 -0.16
CA ALA A 147 10.06 16.29 0.28
C ALA A 147 9.88 15.25 1.39
N VAL A 148 9.44 15.69 2.56
CA VAL A 148 9.10 14.86 3.72
C VAL A 148 7.58 14.71 3.81
N PHE A 149 7.07 13.48 3.73
CA PHE A 149 5.64 13.22 3.87
C PHE A 149 5.34 12.54 5.20
N PHE A 150 4.54 13.22 6.02
CA PHE A 150 4.00 12.66 7.24
C PHE A 150 2.87 11.67 6.95
N GLN A 151 2.59 10.85 7.95
CA GLN A 151 1.48 9.92 7.97
C GLN A 151 0.86 9.92 9.36
N SER A 152 -0.44 9.64 9.44
CA SER A 152 -1.13 9.49 10.74
C SER A 152 -0.47 8.39 11.59
N GLU A 153 -0.50 8.58 12.90
CA GLU A 153 0.00 7.65 13.93
C GLU A 153 -1.13 6.87 14.64
N ASP A 154 -2.38 7.28 14.45
CA ASP A 154 -3.55 6.81 15.21
C ASP A 154 -3.81 5.30 15.07
N ASP A 155 -3.51 4.72 13.92
CA ASP A 155 -3.74 3.28 13.62
C ASP A 155 -2.42 2.48 13.56
N ARG A 156 -1.30 3.02 14.05
CA ARG A 156 -0.04 2.30 14.04
C ARG A 156 0.00 1.33 15.23
N ASN A 157 0.28 0.06 14.95
CA ASN A 157 1.01 -0.75 15.92
C ASN A 157 2.43 -0.17 15.94
N VAL A 158 2.64 0.74 16.89
CA VAL A 158 3.65 1.81 16.87
C VAL A 158 5.07 1.26 16.73
N GLU A 159 5.43 0.17 17.41
CA GLU A 159 6.85 -0.22 17.48
C GLU A 159 7.37 -1.03 16.27
N GLU A 160 6.51 -1.77 15.56
CA GLU A 160 7.00 -2.74 14.56
C GLU A 160 7.25 -2.12 13.17
N THR A 161 6.65 -0.98 12.83
CA THR A 161 6.60 -0.51 11.43
C THR A 161 7.40 0.75 11.10
N PHE A 162 7.91 1.46 12.10
CA PHE A 162 8.79 2.62 11.85
C PHE A 162 10.11 2.45 12.59
N TYR A 163 11.20 2.86 11.95
CA TYR A 163 12.53 2.78 12.53
C TYR A 163 12.90 4.07 13.29
N MET A 164 12.26 5.18 12.94
CA MET A 164 12.32 6.45 13.65
C MET A 164 10.98 7.18 13.50
N ASP A 165 10.61 7.96 14.51
CA ASP A 165 9.38 8.74 14.44
C ASP A 165 9.49 9.92 13.45
N ARG A 166 8.35 10.55 13.16
CA ARG A 166 8.25 11.61 12.17
C ARG A 166 9.13 12.83 12.48
N TRP A 167 9.38 13.11 13.76
CA TRP A 167 10.07 14.30 14.22
C TRP A 167 11.56 14.08 14.15
N THR A 168 12.05 12.94 14.64
CA THR A 168 13.44 12.52 14.41
C THR A 168 13.74 12.46 12.91
N MET A 169 12.83 11.94 12.09
CA MET A 169 12.96 11.93 10.63
C MET A 169 13.08 13.35 10.06
N LEU A 170 12.15 14.25 10.38
CA LEU A 170 12.16 15.62 9.85
C LEU A 170 13.41 16.39 10.32
N GLU A 171 13.76 16.31 11.60
CA GLU A 171 14.92 16.99 12.17
C GLU A 171 16.22 16.48 11.55
N THR A 172 16.34 15.19 11.31
CA THR A 172 17.50 14.62 10.63
C THR A 172 17.63 15.14 9.20
N VAL A 173 16.52 15.22 8.45
CA VAL A 173 16.53 15.81 7.10
C VAL A 173 16.96 17.27 7.13
N LEU A 174 16.39 18.07 8.03
CA LEU A 174 16.72 19.49 8.17
C LEU A 174 18.18 19.76 8.54
N LYS A 175 18.81 18.86 9.30
CA LYS A 175 20.22 18.96 9.70
C LYS A 175 21.21 18.46 8.64
N SER A 176 20.74 17.64 7.69
CA SER A 176 21.61 16.89 6.78
C SER A 176 21.45 17.27 5.31
N TRP A 177 20.49 18.13 4.99
CA TRP A 177 20.25 18.62 3.64
C TRP A 177 20.53 20.11 3.57
N ASP A 178 21.46 20.50 2.70
CA ASP A 178 21.88 21.90 2.57
C ASP A 178 20.86 22.78 1.81
N GLY A 179 19.86 22.16 1.15
CA GLY A 179 18.82 22.87 0.39
C GLY A 179 17.49 22.96 1.13
N SER A 180 16.45 23.31 0.37
CA SER A 180 15.10 23.43 0.92
C SER A 180 14.52 22.09 1.44
N VAL A 181 13.72 22.14 2.50
CA VAL A 181 12.96 20.98 3.00
C VAL A 181 11.48 21.29 2.95
N VAL A 182 10.73 20.51 2.17
CA VAL A 182 9.27 20.62 2.09
C VAL A 182 8.66 19.53 2.94
N VAL A 183 7.90 19.89 3.96
CA VAL A 183 7.11 18.93 4.75
C VAL A 183 5.64 19.04 4.40
N LYS A 184 5.01 17.90 4.10
CA LYS A 184 3.56 17.79 3.93
C LYS A 184 2.93 17.00 5.08
N PRO A 185 2.14 17.64 5.94
CA PRO A 185 1.31 16.99 6.95
C PRO A 185 0.32 15.98 6.33
N HIS A 186 -0.08 14.98 7.13
CA HIS A 186 -1.10 14.03 6.69
C HIS A 186 -2.52 14.60 6.92
N PRO A 187 -3.44 14.53 5.94
CA PRO A 187 -4.76 15.17 6.05
C PRO A 187 -5.69 14.55 7.11
N LYS A 188 -5.35 13.35 7.60
CA LYS A 188 -6.06 12.67 8.68
C LYS A 188 -5.26 12.62 9.98
N ASP A 189 -4.21 13.41 10.08
CA ASP A 189 -3.53 13.55 11.37
C ASP A 189 -4.41 14.31 12.35
N ARG A 190 -4.50 13.80 13.57
CA ARG A 190 -5.34 14.37 14.64
C ARG A 190 -4.53 14.95 15.78
N ASP A 191 -3.20 14.90 15.71
CA ASP A 191 -2.34 15.54 16.71
C ASP A 191 -2.59 17.06 16.71
N PRO A 192 -3.19 17.61 17.78
CA PRO A 192 -3.49 19.04 17.86
C PRO A 192 -2.21 19.90 17.93
N MET A 193 -1.07 19.32 18.30
CA MET A 193 0.22 20.02 18.45
C MET A 193 1.08 20.01 17.19
N LEU A 194 0.63 19.32 16.13
CA LEU A 194 1.35 19.22 14.86
C LEU A 194 1.66 20.59 14.26
N GLY A 195 0.67 21.49 14.22
CA GLY A 195 0.81 22.83 13.65
C GLY A 195 1.81 23.68 14.44
N GLU A 196 1.60 23.80 15.76
CA GLU A 196 2.47 24.57 16.65
C GLU A 196 3.93 24.09 16.59
N ARG A 197 4.15 22.77 16.56
CA ARG A 197 5.50 22.20 16.48
C ARG A 197 6.18 22.51 15.15
N LEU A 198 5.45 22.43 14.03
CA LEU A 198 5.99 22.81 12.72
C LEU A 198 6.31 24.30 12.66
N GLU A 199 5.45 25.17 13.18
CA GLU A 199 5.72 26.61 13.27
C GLU A 199 6.95 26.92 14.12
N ALA A 200 7.14 26.22 15.25
CA ALA A 200 8.34 26.34 16.06
C ALA A 200 9.60 25.93 15.29
N MET A 201 9.53 24.85 14.50
CA MET A 201 10.65 24.42 13.66
C MET A 201 10.96 25.42 12.53
N GLN A 202 9.95 26.04 11.90
CA GLN A 202 10.17 27.06 10.87
C GLN A 202 10.87 28.32 11.39
N LYS A 203 10.75 28.62 12.69
CA LYS A 203 11.50 29.72 13.34
C LYS A 203 13.00 29.40 13.48
N VAL A 204 13.36 28.12 13.50
CA VAL A 204 14.75 27.65 13.65
C VAL A 204 15.37 27.34 12.28
N TYR A 205 14.60 26.76 11.37
CA TYR A 205 15.04 26.36 10.04
C TYR A 205 14.31 27.19 8.98
N SER A 206 14.97 28.22 8.45
CA SER A 206 14.40 29.13 7.44
C SER A 206 14.03 28.42 6.13
N ASP A 207 14.72 27.33 5.81
CA ASP A 207 14.52 26.54 4.59
C ASP A 207 13.45 25.44 4.75
N LEU A 208 12.73 25.43 5.89
CA LEU A 208 11.58 24.55 6.11
C LEU A 208 10.29 25.17 5.55
N HIS A 209 9.70 24.49 4.57
CA HIS A 209 8.43 24.84 3.97
C HIS A 209 7.34 23.84 4.33
N VAL A 210 6.34 24.26 5.10
CA VAL A 210 5.13 23.45 5.36
C VAL A 210 4.16 23.63 4.20
N VAL A 211 3.90 22.56 3.44
CA VAL A 211 3.09 22.61 2.21
C VAL A 211 1.92 21.63 2.30
N THR A 212 0.70 22.13 2.13
CA THR A 212 -0.54 21.32 2.13
C THR A 212 -1.05 21.01 0.71
N GLY A 213 -0.46 21.62 -0.32
CA GLY A 213 -0.81 21.48 -1.74
C GLY A 213 -0.66 20.08 -2.31
N ASN A 214 -1.15 19.86 -3.53
CA ASN A 214 -1.29 18.52 -4.12
C ASN A 214 0.03 17.71 -4.11
N ILE A 215 -0.04 16.45 -3.66
CA ILE A 215 1.13 15.56 -3.60
C ILE A 215 1.85 15.46 -4.95
N HIS A 216 1.13 15.43 -6.07
CA HIS A 216 1.75 15.28 -7.38
C HIS A 216 2.54 16.52 -7.85
N ASP A 217 2.26 17.70 -7.32
CA ASP A 217 3.05 18.91 -7.60
C ASP A 217 4.39 18.84 -6.89
N ILE A 218 4.34 18.51 -5.59
CA ILE A 218 5.51 18.34 -4.75
C ILE A 218 6.41 17.25 -5.35
N LEU A 219 5.83 16.11 -5.72
CA LEU A 219 6.56 14.99 -6.32
C LEU A 219 7.09 15.28 -7.74
N ALA A 220 6.52 16.23 -8.48
CA ALA A 220 7.06 16.59 -9.78
C ALA A 220 8.39 17.36 -9.64
N GLN A 221 8.48 18.22 -8.62
CA GLN A 221 9.60 19.15 -8.44
C GLN A 221 10.70 18.63 -7.52
N CYS A 222 10.37 18.02 -6.37
CA CYS A 222 11.36 17.63 -5.36
C CYS A 222 12.48 16.73 -5.90
N GLN A 223 13.68 16.79 -5.31
CA GLN A 223 14.80 15.93 -5.71
C GLN A 223 14.64 14.49 -5.21
N ARG A 224 14.14 14.34 -3.98
CA ARG A 224 13.98 13.03 -3.32
C ARG A 224 12.85 13.10 -2.29
N VAL A 225 12.33 11.92 -1.97
CA VAL A 225 11.22 11.76 -1.02
C VAL A 225 11.69 11.01 0.21
N VAL A 226 11.37 11.54 1.39
CA VAL A 226 11.58 10.87 2.68
C VAL A 226 10.23 10.65 3.33
N THR A 227 9.95 9.40 3.73
CA THR A 227 8.75 9.07 4.48
C THR A 227 9.01 7.81 5.29
N ILE A 228 8.25 7.58 6.34
CA ILE A 228 8.37 6.35 7.12
C ILE A 228 7.95 5.15 6.26
N ASN A 229 6.67 5.03 5.91
CA ASN A 229 6.16 3.97 5.04
C ASN A 229 4.84 4.37 4.35
N SER A 230 4.68 5.66 4.05
CA SER A 230 3.49 6.21 3.42
C SER A 230 3.30 5.67 1.99
N ALA A 231 2.03 5.56 1.58
CA ALA A 231 1.64 5.29 0.19
C ALA A 231 2.25 6.28 -0.81
N VAL A 232 2.60 7.49 -0.35
CA VAL A 232 3.27 8.50 -1.17
C VAL A 232 4.59 8.00 -1.74
N GLY A 233 5.28 7.06 -1.08
CA GLY A 233 6.49 6.42 -1.65
C GLY A 233 6.22 5.68 -2.97
N ILE A 234 5.05 5.05 -3.11
CA ILE A 234 4.61 4.45 -4.37
C ILE A 234 4.31 5.54 -5.42
N GLU A 235 3.64 6.63 -5.01
CA GLU A 235 3.32 7.75 -5.90
C GLU A 235 4.60 8.43 -6.41
N ALA A 236 5.63 8.53 -5.55
CA ALA A 236 6.96 9.02 -5.91
C ALA A 236 7.62 8.15 -7.00
N TYR A 237 7.46 6.82 -6.94
CA TYR A 237 7.93 5.93 -8.01
C TYR A 237 7.24 6.19 -9.35
N MET A 238 5.98 6.66 -9.35
CA MET A 238 5.29 7.07 -10.59
C MET A 238 5.94 8.30 -11.22
N HIS A 239 6.49 9.18 -10.39
CA HIS A 239 7.31 10.34 -10.77
C HIS A 239 8.78 10.02 -10.96
N ARG A 240 9.19 8.76 -10.79
CA ARG A 240 10.59 8.30 -10.85
C ARG A 240 11.49 9.01 -9.83
N LYS A 241 10.93 9.42 -8.69
CA LYS A 241 11.70 10.04 -7.61
C LYS A 241 12.32 8.95 -6.73
N PRO A 242 13.56 9.14 -6.26
CA PRO A 242 14.15 8.28 -5.25
C PRO A 242 13.40 8.45 -3.93
N VAL A 243 13.24 7.33 -3.20
CA VAL A 243 12.51 7.28 -1.93
C VAL A 243 13.46 6.73 -0.87
N ILE A 244 13.55 7.43 0.26
CA ILE A 244 14.15 6.95 1.49
C ILE A 244 13.02 6.60 2.45
N LEU A 245 12.98 5.32 2.85
CA LEU A 245 12.02 4.81 3.83
C LEU A 245 12.63 4.82 5.23
N CYS A 246 11.92 5.41 6.18
CA CYS A 246 12.25 5.40 7.61
C CYS A 246 11.40 4.38 8.40
N GLY A 247 10.83 3.41 7.70
CA GLY A 247 9.99 2.36 8.25
C GLY A 247 9.86 1.16 7.33
N GLN A 248 9.17 0.13 7.81
CA GLN A 248 8.91 -1.10 7.08
C GLN A 248 7.84 -0.87 6.01
N ALA A 249 8.08 -1.37 4.81
CA ALA A 249 7.10 -1.41 3.73
C ALA A 249 7.38 -2.62 2.84
N ASP A 250 6.35 -3.29 2.33
CA ASP A 250 6.51 -4.36 1.33
C ASP A 250 6.96 -3.84 -0.04
N PHE A 251 6.91 -2.52 -0.25
CA PHE A 251 7.43 -1.88 -1.45
C PHE A 251 8.90 -1.39 -1.34
N HIS A 252 9.63 -1.80 -0.30
CA HIS A 252 11.00 -1.34 -0.01
C HIS A 252 12.06 -1.65 -1.07
N HIS A 253 11.85 -2.61 -1.97
CA HIS A 253 12.87 -3.11 -2.91
C HIS A 253 13.53 -2.05 -3.82
N LEU A 254 12.83 -0.95 -4.10
CA LEU A 254 13.41 0.19 -4.84
C LEU A 254 13.79 1.36 -3.92
N ALA A 255 13.42 1.36 -2.66
CA ALA A 255 13.76 2.44 -1.74
C ALA A 255 15.18 2.25 -1.21
N ASP A 256 15.80 3.34 -0.81
CA ASP A 256 16.82 3.26 0.23
C ASP A 256 16.11 3.18 1.59
N VAL A 257 16.67 2.43 2.55
CA VAL A 257 16.05 2.25 3.86
C VAL A 257 16.98 2.80 4.94
N ALA A 258 16.49 3.80 5.68
CA ALA A 258 17.16 4.37 6.83
C ALA A 258 16.55 3.81 8.12
N ARG A 259 17.33 3.00 8.84
CA ARG A 259 16.92 2.47 10.15
C ARG A 259 17.32 3.36 11.32
N THR A 260 18.25 4.29 11.11
CA THR A 260 18.74 5.21 12.13
C THR A 260 18.96 6.60 11.53
N PRO A 261 18.98 7.68 12.34
CA PRO A 261 19.28 9.03 11.88
C PRO A 261 20.60 9.13 11.10
N GLU A 262 21.65 8.46 11.56
CA GLU A 262 22.97 8.47 10.92
C GLU A 262 22.90 7.84 9.53
N LYS A 263 22.11 6.76 9.37
CA LYS A 263 21.90 6.16 8.06
C LYS A 263 21.09 7.08 7.14
N LEU A 264 20.10 7.79 7.67
CA LEU A 264 19.32 8.77 6.91
C LEU A 264 20.22 9.90 6.41
N GLN A 265 21.07 10.48 7.26
CA GLN A 265 22.07 11.48 6.87
C GLN A 265 22.93 10.98 5.70
N VAL A 266 23.54 9.80 5.85
CA VAL A 266 24.40 9.21 4.81
C VAL A 266 23.64 9.03 3.49
N LEU A 267 22.35 8.65 3.53
CA LEU A 267 21.54 8.50 2.33
C LEU A 267 21.14 9.83 1.69
N LEU A 268 20.98 10.90 2.49
CA LEU A 268 20.70 12.25 1.99
C LEU A 268 21.88 12.84 1.23
N GLU A 269 23.11 12.59 1.69
CA GLU A 269 24.35 13.04 1.05
C GLU A 269 24.69 12.23 -0.22
N GLN A 270 24.13 11.03 -0.36
CA GLN A 270 24.41 10.16 -1.51
C GLN A 270 23.64 10.56 -2.77
N GLU A 271 24.34 10.44 -3.90
CA GLU A 271 23.75 10.51 -5.23
C GLU A 271 22.76 9.35 -5.45
N PRO A 272 21.50 9.63 -5.83
CA PRO A 272 20.51 8.59 -6.02
C PRO A 272 20.88 7.62 -7.16
N ARG A 273 20.85 6.32 -6.85
CA ARG A 273 21.04 5.28 -7.87
C ARG A 273 19.87 5.23 -8.85
N GLY A 274 20.18 4.93 -10.11
CA GLY A 274 19.18 4.65 -11.14
C GLY A 274 18.31 3.43 -10.79
N ARG A 275 17.00 3.51 -11.05
CA ARG A 275 16.01 2.50 -10.65
C ARG A 275 15.07 2.13 -11.80
N VAL A 276 14.60 0.88 -11.78
CA VAL A 276 13.71 0.29 -12.80
C VAL A 276 12.23 0.42 -12.43
N TYR A 277 11.76 1.65 -12.20
CA TYR A 277 10.41 1.95 -11.68
C TYR A 277 9.26 1.26 -12.42
N ALA A 278 9.28 1.26 -13.75
CA ALA A 278 8.21 0.63 -14.53
C ALA A 278 8.13 -0.89 -14.31
N LYS A 279 9.28 -1.58 -14.31
CA LYS A 279 9.35 -3.03 -14.06
C LYS A 279 8.91 -3.34 -12.64
N TYR A 280 9.34 -2.52 -11.68
CA TYR A 280 8.99 -2.71 -10.29
C TYR A 280 7.49 -2.53 -10.01
N LEU A 281 6.90 -1.42 -10.46
CA LEU A 281 5.47 -1.17 -10.23
C LEU A 281 4.59 -2.20 -10.96
N TYR A 282 5.03 -2.71 -12.11
CA TYR A 282 4.32 -3.82 -12.77
C TYR A 282 4.49 -5.14 -12.01
N TRP A 283 5.69 -5.45 -11.51
CA TRP A 283 5.90 -6.62 -10.67
C TRP A 283 5.04 -6.58 -9.40
N TYR A 284 5.11 -5.48 -8.65
CA TYR A 284 4.39 -5.31 -7.40
C TYR A 284 2.87 -5.37 -7.65
N PHE A 285 2.32 -4.46 -8.46
CA PHE A 285 0.86 -4.39 -8.63
C PHE A 285 0.29 -5.39 -9.62
N GLY A 286 0.99 -5.64 -10.72
CA GLY A 286 0.50 -6.47 -11.82
C GLY A 286 0.70 -7.96 -11.59
N LEU A 287 1.68 -8.36 -10.76
CA LEU A 287 1.99 -9.78 -10.51
C LEU A 287 1.75 -10.18 -9.06
N GLN A 288 2.03 -9.32 -8.06
CA GLN A 288 1.85 -9.68 -6.65
C GLN A 288 0.48 -9.30 -6.07
N CYS A 289 -0.14 -8.21 -6.53
CA CYS A 289 -1.47 -7.77 -6.07
C CYS A 289 -2.63 -8.31 -6.93
N LEU A 290 -3.86 -8.17 -6.44
CA LEU A 290 -5.07 -8.29 -7.23
C LEU A 290 -5.45 -6.92 -7.83
N ASP A 291 -5.98 -6.91 -9.06
CA ASP A 291 -6.46 -5.72 -9.75
C ASP A 291 -7.99 -5.70 -9.76
N ALA A 292 -8.59 -4.89 -8.89
CA ALA A 292 -10.04 -4.80 -8.76
C ALA A 292 -10.74 -4.08 -9.93
N SER A 293 -10.02 -3.65 -10.98
CA SER A 293 -10.64 -3.20 -12.24
C SER A 293 -10.94 -4.35 -13.22
N ARG A 294 -10.50 -5.57 -12.91
CA ARG A 294 -10.80 -6.76 -13.72
C ARG A 294 -12.26 -7.22 -13.54
N ARG A 295 -12.68 -8.14 -14.40
CA ARG A 295 -13.98 -8.81 -14.29
C ARG A 295 -14.04 -9.65 -13.01
N ASP A 296 -15.23 -9.77 -12.45
CA ASP A 296 -15.50 -10.38 -11.14
C ASP A 296 -14.96 -11.81 -11.05
N LYS A 297 -15.29 -12.68 -12.03
CA LYS A 297 -14.71 -14.03 -12.12
C LYS A 297 -13.18 -14.09 -12.20
N VAL A 298 -12.51 -13.08 -12.76
CA VAL A 298 -11.04 -13.07 -12.88
C VAL A 298 -10.44 -12.85 -11.49
N ILE A 299 -11.01 -11.94 -10.70
CA ILE A 299 -10.60 -11.70 -9.31
C ILE A 299 -10.82 -12.97 -8.49
N ALA A 300 -12.03 -13.56 -8.55
CA ALA A 300 -12.36 -14.78 -7.82
C ALA A 300 -11.44 -15.97 -8.18
N ARG A 301 -11.15 -16.18 -9.47
CA ARG A 301 -10.19 -17.22 -9.91
C ARG A 301 -8.78 -16.98 -9.39
N GLN A 302 -8.32 -15.73 -9.34
CA GLN A 302 -7.02 -15.41 -8.76
C GLN A 302 -6.98 -15.74 -7.26
N VAL A 303 -8.06 -15.46 -6.53
CA VAL A 303 -8.17 -15.84 -5.11
C VAL A 303 -8.14 -17.37 -4.96
N VAL A 304 -8.92 -18.10 -5.75
CA VAL A 304 -8.91 -19.58 -5.76
C VAL A 304 -7.52 -20.15 -6.06
N ARG A 305 -6.77 -19.56 -7.01
CA ARG A 305 -5.38 -19.96 -7.27
C ARG A 305 -4.47 -19.75 -6.06
N ARG A 306 -4.65 -18.65 -5.30
CA ARG A 306 -3.89 -18.40 -4.06
C ARG A 306 -4.27 -19.39 -2.96
N MET A 307 -5.54 -19.76 -2.85
CA MET A 307 -6.01 -20.80 -1.92
C MET A 307 -5.37 -22.16 -2.25
N ALA A 308 -5.38 -22.55 -3.53
CA ALA A 308 -4.77 -23.79 -3.98
C ALA A 308 -3.25 -23.82 -3.75
N ALA A 309 -2.57 -22.68 -3.88
CA ALA A 309 -1.16 -22.55 -3.56
C ALA A 309 -0.85 -22.76 -2.05
N GLN A 310 -1.83 -22.59 -1.17
CA GLN A 310 -1.76 -22.94 0.26
C GLN A 310 -2.28 -24.36 0.55
N GLY A 311 -2.49 -25.19 -0.47
CA GLY A 311 -2.98 -26.56 -0.31
C GLY A 311 -4.50 -26.68 -0.18
N TYR A 312 -5.26 -25.58 -0.30
CA TYR A 312 -6.72 -25.62 -0.25
C TYR A 312 -7.33 -25.73 -1.65
N ASP A 313 -7.66 -26.95 -2.04
CA ASP A 313 -8.39 -27.22 -3.29
C ASP A 313 -9.91 -27.05 -3.09
N ILE A 314 -10.45 -25.94 -3.59
CA ILE A 314 -11.88 -25.76 -3.69
C ILE A 314 -12.32 -26.35 -5.03
N LYS A 315 -13.06 -27.47 -4.99
CA LYS A 315 -13.63 -28.07 -6.20
C LYS A 315 -14.66 -27.11 -6.80
N ALA A 316 -14.21 -26.16 -7.61
CA ALA A 316 -15.07 -25.46 -8.55
C ALA A 316 -15.61 -26.53 -9.51
N SER A 317 -16.91 -26.52 -9.83
CA SER A 317 -17.43 -27.45 -10.84
C SER A 317 -16.51 -27.41 -12.07
N ALA A 318 -16.01 -28.57 -12.48
CA ALA A 318 -14.75 -28.75 -13.25
C ALA A 318 -14.73 -28.13 -14.66
N LYS A 319 -15.63 -27.22 -15.01
CA LYS A 319 -15.88 -26.80 -16.38
C LYS A 319 -15.07 -25.59 -16.87
N LYS A 320 -14.19 -24.95 -16.07
CA LYS A 320 -13.58 -23.67 -16.53
C LYS A 320 -12.33 -23.13 -15.80
N LEU A 321 -11.36 -23.97 -15.44
CA LEU A 321 -10.09 -23.50 -14.85
C LEU A 321 -8.90 -23.42 -15.84
N ALA A 322 -9.08 -23.83 -17.10
CA ALA A 322 -8.06 -23.65 -18.13
C ALA A 322 -8.15 -22.25 -18.78
N ALA A 323 -7.01 -21.54 -18.73
CA ALA A 323 -6.66 -20.30 -19.42
C ALA A 323 -7.42 -19.00 -19.01
N GLU A 324 -6.72 -18.15 -18.25
CA GLU A 324 -6.67 -16.66 -18.35
C GLU A 324 -5.69 -16.09 -17.32
#